data_AF-A0A9E5DVZ4-F1
#
_entry.id   AF-A0A9E5DVZ4-F1
#
_cell.length_a   1.000
_cell.length_b   1.000
_cell.length_c   1.000
_cell.angle_alpha   90.00
_cell.angle_beta   90.00
_cell.angle_gamma   90.00
#
_symmetry.space_group_name_H-M   'P 1'
#
loop_
_entity.id
_entity.type
_entity.pdbx_description
1 polymer ?
#
loop_
_entity_poly.entity_id
_entity_poly.type
_entity_poly.pdbx_seq_one_letter_code
_entity_poly.pdbx_strand_id
1 'polypeptide(L)'
;MAKSCWILISVVAVACTSGSTMTTNSTLNDSGFSDGSAENIGGADADIGPDGSPAKILADASKSDSAVVDGPVDAGSVEITASDSATIDNVAKDASVIDGQGKDVSTVDATTADFDSGANDASGVDTATTDAAKDSAPSGIGGPCSAEQQCLNFPCIAPGQFVGCGMCQKVQDVCTSDAECVTAGDKFICKPVICACSGESACTLGCTKNDDCKTGEFCAPTGKCVALVCKKIGDDDASCPANFTCADPGNPKCGRKPCVATTDCAKWLGTCVNGHCHSKPGQCLPPPP
;
A
#
# COMPACT_ATOMS: atom_id res chain seq x y z
N MET A 1 -4.89 -69.91 6.48
CA MET A 1 -4.64 -69.93 5.02
C MET A 1 -4.62 -68.47 4.55
N ALA A 2 -3.62 -68.08 3.73
CA ALA A 2 -3.32 -66.75 3.14
C ALA A 2 -3.11 -65.59 4.17
N LYS A 3 -1.94 -65.02 4.47
CA LYS A 3 -0.74 -64.49 3.74
C LYS A 3 -0.98 -63.25 2.87
N SER A 4 -0.21 -62.20 3.20
CA SER A 4 0.25 -61.05 2.38
C SER A 4 -0.65 -59.80 2.39
N CYS A 5 -0.18 -58.55 2.37
CA CYS A 5 1.18 -57.97 2.38
C CYS A 5 1.12 -56.50 2.86
N TRP A 6 2.29 -55.94 3.13
CA TRP A 6 2.60 -54.70 3.82
C TRP A 6 2.46 -53.43 2.96
N ILE A 7 2.21 -52.28 3.61
CA ILE A 7 2.84 -50.99 3.25
C ILE A 7 3.34 -50.33 4.54
N LEU A 8 4.67 -50.26 4.66
CA LEU A 8 5.40 -49.45 5.64
C LEU A 8 5.29 -47.97 5.25
N ILE A 9 4.74 -47.13 6.13
CA ILE A 9 5.02 -45.70 6.15
C ILE A 9 5.77 -45.44 7.45
N SER A 10 7.06 -45.14 7.31
CA SER A 10 7.94 -44.74 8.40
C SER A 10 7.41 -43.46 9.04
N VAL A 11 6.81 -43.59 10.23
CA VAL A 11 6.55 -42.46 11.12
C VAL A 11 7.89 -42.07 11.74
N VAL A 12 8.44 -40.93 11.31
CA VAL A 12 9.50 -40.24 12.03
C VAL A 12 8.90 -39.75 13.35
N ALA A 13 9.19 -40.46 14.42
CA ALA A 13 8.87 -40.04 15.78
C ALA A 13 9.72 -38.82 16.13
N VAL A 14 9.10 -37.64 16.13
CA VAL A 14 9.65 -36.45 16.80
C VAL A 14 9.48 -36.68 18.29
N ALA A 15 10.58 -36.93 18.97
CA ALA A 15 10.63 -36.99 20.43
C ALA A 15 10.48 -35.57 20.99
N CYS A 16 9.29 -35.24 21.51
CA CYS A 16 9.11 -34.12 22.42
C CYS A 16 9.60 -34.54 23.80
N THR A 17 10.80 -34.09 24.18
CA THR A 17 11.26 -34.15 25.58
C THR A 17 10.64 -33.00 26.36
N SER A 18 9.70 -33.32 27.22
CA SER A 18 9.15 -32.45 28.26
C SER A 18 10.18 -32.29 29.38
N GLY A 19 10.75 -31.10 29.51
CA GLY A 19 11.55 -30.68 30.66
C GLY A 19 10.77 -29.68 31.50
N SER A 20 10.07 -30.18 32.53
CA SER A 20 9.53 -29.36 33.62
C SER A 20 10.53 -29.35 34.77
N THR A 21 10.98 -28.15 35.18
CA THR A 21 11.40 -27.91 36.56
C THR A 21 10.86 -26.58 37.04
N MET A 22 10.06 -26.69 38.09
CA MET A 22 9.55 -25.61 38.94
C MET A 22 10.69 -24.79 39.53
N THR A 23 10.50 -23.48 39.59
CA THR A 23 10.99 -22.69 40.73
C THR A 23 9.94 -21.65 41.10
N THR A 24 9.29 -21.89 42.23
CA THR A 24 8.50 -20.92 43.00
C THR A 24 9.42 -19.86 43.59
N ASN A 25 9.09 -18.57 43.47
CA ASN A 25 8.98 -17.73 44.66
C ASN A 25 8.19 -16.44 44.41
N SER A 26 7.39 -16.11 45.42
CA SER A 26 6.43 -15.04 45.54
C SER A 26 7.09 -13.69 45.82
N THR A 27 6.47 -12.60 45.35
CA THR A 27 6.15 -11.44 46.19
C THR A 27 5.06 -10.61 45.53
N LEU A 28 3.87 -10.69 46.14
CA LEU A 28 2.80 -9.72 46.02
C LEU A 28 3.29 -8.38 46.58
N ASN A 29 3.08 -7.29 45.86
CA ASN A 29 2.90 -5.98 46.50
C ASN A 29 1.82 -5.21 45.76
N ASP A 30 0.61 -5.38 46.28
CA ASP A 30 -0.59 -4.59 46.05
C ASP A 30 -0.61 -3.50 47.13
N SER A 31 -0.59 -2.23 46.71
CA SER A 31 -1.22 -1.12 47.44
C SER A 31 -0.93 0.19 46.70
N GLY A 32 -1.98 0.97 46.40
CA GLY A 32 -1.81 2.42 46.27
C GLY A 32 -2.68 3.13 45.25
N PHE A 33 -4.00 3.03 45.40
CA PHE A 33 -4.95 3.99 44.87
C PHE A 33 -4.80 5.30 45.68
N SER A 34 -4.50 6.43 45.01
CA SER A 34 -4.58 7.76 45.61
C SER A 34 -5.15 8.75 44.60
N ASP A 35 -6.43 9.07 44.79
CA ASP A 35 -7.06 10.31 44.35
C ASP A 35 -6.30 11.51 44.91
N GLY A 36 -6.12 12.56 44.09
CA GLY A 36 -5.43 13.77 44.48
C GLY A 36 -5.67 14.91 43.49
N SER A 37 -6.84 15.54 43.63
CA SER A 37 -7.21 16.81 42.99
C SER A 37 -6.21 17.95 43.30
N ALA A 38 -6.04 18.82 42.30
CA ALA A 38 -5.72 20.26 42.36
C ALA A 38 -4.54 20.73 43.24
N GLU A 39 -3.62 21.49 42.65
CA GLU A 39 -3.39 22.90 43.01
C GLU A 39 -2.41 23.59 42.04
N ASN A 40 -2.81 24.79 41.64
CA ASN A 40 -2.08 25.77 40.86
C ASN A 40 -1.36 26.69 41.84
N ILE A 41 -0.02 26.74 41.86
CA ILE A 41 0.72 27.87 42.43
C ILE A 41 2.00 28.08 41.62
N GLY A 42 2.14 29.28 41.06
CA GLY A 42 3.35 29.75 40.41
C GLY A 42 4.52 29.93 41.37
N GLY A 43 5.73 29.84 40.83
CA GLY A 43 6.96 30.16 41.53
C GLY A 43 8.05 30.45 40.49
N ALA A 44 8.20 31.72 40.16
CA ALA A 44 9.44 32.23 39.58
C ALA A 44 10.40 32.48 40.75
N ASP A 45 11.55 31.80 40.76
CA ASP A 45 12.71 32.23 41.54
C ASP A 45 13.98 31.88 40.78
N ALA A 46 14.87 32.88 40.72
CA ALA A 46 16.12 32.88 40.01
C ALA A 46 17.27 32.98 41.03
N ASP A 47 18.25 32.07 40.94
CA ASP A 47 19.57 32.15 41.60
C ASP A 47 20.55 31.35 40.70
N ILE A 48 21.50 31.94 39.95
CA ILE A 48 22.80 32.54 40.35
C ILE A 48 23.63 31.56 41.22
N GLY A 49 24.43 30.65 40.64
CA GLY A 49 25.86 30.82 40.27
C GLY A 49 26.71 29.67 40.87
N PRO A 50 27.90 29.31 40.32
CA PRO A 50 29.11 30.05 40.70
C PRO A 50 30.23 30.11 39.63
N ASP A 51 29.91 30.17 38.33
CA ASP A 51 30.96 30.34 37.31
C ASP A 51 31.01 31.79 36.82
N GLY A 52 31.68 32.63 37.61
CA GLY A 52 31.88 34.06 37.36
C GLY A 52 32.66 34.34 36.08
N SER A 53 31.97 34.40 34.94
CA SER A 53 32.48 34.96 33.68
C SER A 53 31.41 35.84 33.02
N PRO A 54 31.69 37.13 32.78
CA PRO A 54 30.74 38.02 32.11
C PRO A 54 30.68 37.68 30.60
N ALA A 55 29.61 37.00 30.19
CA ALA A 55 29.25 36.91 28.78
C ALA A 55 28.71 38.27 28.31
N LYS A 56 29.55 38.97 27.56
CA LYS A 56 29.31 40.22 26.86
C LYS A 56 28.22 40.01 25.79
N ILE A 57 26.97 40.36 26.09
CA ILE A 57 25.89 40.42 25.09
C ILE A 57 26.10 41.69 24.26
N LEU A 58 26.63 41.54 23.04
CA LEU A 58 26.45 42.55 22.00
C LEU A 58 25.00 42.45 21.50
N ALA A 59 24.19 43.41 21.92
CA ALA A 59 22.93 43.71 21.26
C ALA A 59 23.24 44.48 19.97
N ASP A 60 23.07 43.85 18.81
CA ASP A 60 22.99 44.56 17.54
C ASP A 60 21.52 44.81 17.22
N ALA A 61 21.10 46.05 17.45
CA ALA A 61 19.80 46.57 17.08
C ALA A 61 19.88 47.09 15.64
N SER A 62 19.50 46.25 14.69
CA SER A 62 19.24 46.70 13.32
C SER A 62 17.75 46.97 13.16
N LYS A 63 17.38 48.25 13.33
CA LYS A 63 16.14 48.84 12.81
C LYS A 63 16.12 48.68 11.30
N SER A 64 15.02 48.21 10.75
CA SER A 64 14.65 48.48 9.36
C SER A 64 13.21 48.97 9.36
N ASP A 65 13.11 50.29 9.26
CA ASP A 65 11.93 50.99 8.80
C ASP A 65 11.59 50.52 7.38
N SER A 66 10.35 50.12 7.15
CA SER A 66 9.76 50.12 5.80
C SER A 66 8.27 50.42 5.90
N ALA A 67 8.03 51.71 5.72
CA ALA A 67 6.84 52.38 5.22
C ALA A 67 5.57 51.54 5.02
N VAL A 68 4.58 51.89 5.84
CA VAL A 68 3.15 51.83 5.50
C VAL A 68 2.91 52.70 4.26
N VAL A 69 2.37 52.10 3.20
CA VAL A 69 1.70 52.80 2.10
C VAL A 69 0.25 52.36 2.10
N ASP A 70 -0.59 53.23 2.64
CA ASP A 70 -2.04 53.27 2.41
C ASP A 70 -2.32 53.74 0.97
N GLY A 71 -3.21 53.03 0.27
CA GLY A 71 -3.71 53.42 -1.04
C GLY A 71 -4.75 52.43 -1.59
N PRO A 72 -6.00 52.84 -1.84
CA PRO A 72 -7.09 51.98 -2.27
C PRO A 72 -7.12 51.87 -3.80
N VAL A 73 -7.31 50.66 -4.35
CA VAL A 73 -7.60 50.47 -5.77
C VAL A 73 -8.64 49.39 -5.99
N ASP A 74 -9.47 49.66 -6.99
CA ASP A 74 -10.83 49.24 -7.22
C ASP A 74 -11.13 47.74 -7.36
N ALA A 75 -12.36 47.43 -6.97
CA ALA A 75 -13.08 46.22 -7.31
C ALA A 75 -13.31 46.14 -8.83
N GLY A 76 -12.59 45.24 -9.49
CA GLY A 76 -12.90 44.75 -10.82
C GLY A 76 -13.47 43.33 -10.74
N SER A 77 -14.80 43.23 -10.63
CA SER A 77 -15.54 41.98 -10.85
C SER A 77 -15.32 41.52 -12.29
N VAL A 78 -14.58 40.42 -12.47
CA VAL A 78 -14.57 39.68 -13.73
C VAL A 78 -15.79 38.77 -13.73
N GLU A 79 -16.83 39.18 -14.44
CA GLU A 79 -17.91 38.31 -14.88
C GLU A 79 -17.34 37.28 -15.87
N ILE A 80 -17.18 36.03 -15.42
CA ILE A 80 -17.15 34.91 -16.34
C ILE A 80 -18.60 34.58 -16.64
N THR A 81 -19.03 35.02 -17.81
CA THR A 81 -20.32 34.70 -18.41
C THR A 81 -20.53 33.19 -18.44
N ALA A 82 -21.68 32.79 -17.93
CA ALA A 82 -22.23 31.46 -18.04
C ALA A 82 -22.20 30.99 -19.51
N SER A 83 -21.53 29.86 -19.75
CA SER A 83 -21.86 29.03 -20.90
C SER A 83 -22.94 28.05 -20.47
N ASP A 84 -24.12 28.27 -21.00
CA ASP A 84 -25.26 27.36 -20.96
C ASP A 84 -24.83 25.98 -21.46
N SER A 85 -24.61 25.03 -20.54
CA SER A 85 -24.66 23.61 -20.86
C SER A 85 -25.99 23.08 -20.40
N ALA A 86 -26.81 22.75 -21.39
CA ALA A 86 -28.12 22.17 -21.26
C ALA A 86 -28.15 21.04 -20.21
N THR A 87 -29.13 21.17 -19.32
CA THR A 87 -29.75 20.10 -18.55
C THR A 87 -30.14 18.94 -19.46
N ILE A 88 -29.43 17.81 -19.36
CA ILE A 88 -30.04 16.52 -19.67
C ILE A 88 -30.77 16.07 -18.40
N ASP A 89 -32.05 16.36 -18.42
CA ASP A 89 -33.06 15.97 -17.44
C ASP A 89 -33.35 14.47 -17.62
N ASN A 90 -32.55 13.60 -17.00
CA ASN A 90 -32.94 12.21 -16.83
C ASN A 90 -33.89 12.13 -15.63
N VAL A 91 -35.14 12.48 -15.89
CA VAL A 91 -36.26 12.22 -14.99
C VAL A 91 -36.37 10.71 -14.83
N ALA A 92 -35.80 10.18 -13.75
CA ALA A 92 -36.24 8.94 -13.14
C ALA A 92 -37.66 9.17 -12.62
N LYS A 93 -38.66 8.93 -13.47
CA LYS A 93 -40.07 8.93 -13.09
C LYS A 93 -40.42 7.52 -12.65
N ASP A 94 -40.14 7.24 -11.39
CA ASP A 94 -40.74 6.12 -10.68
C ASP A 94 -42.06 6.60 -10.07
N ALA A 95 -43.18 6.16 -10.61
CA ALA A 95 -44.50 6.23 -9.96
C ALA A 95 -45.51 5.38 -10.75
N SER A 96 -45.66 4.14 -10.30
CA SER A 96 -46.93 3.44 -10.08
C SER A 96 -48.21 4.20 -10.46
N VAL A 97 -48.94 3.69 -11.46
CA VAL A 97 -50.40 3.80 -11.52
C VAL A 97 -50.98 2.46 -11.94
N ILE A 98 -51.68 1.84 -10.98
CA ILE A 98 -52.67 0.78 -11.18
C ILE A 98 -53.98 1.45 -11.62
N ASP A 99 -54.76 0.70 -12.42
CA ASP A 99 -56.17 0.83 -12.82
C ASP A 99 -56.40 1.30 -14.26
N GLY A 100 -57.17 0.51 -15.01
CA GLY A 100 -57.81 0.97 -16.24
C GLY A 100 -58.04 -0.04 -17.36
N GLN A 101 -58.73 -1.15 -17.08
CA GLN A 101 -59.70 -1.82 -17.97
C GLN A 101 -59.39 -2.06 -19.48
N GLY A 102 -59.37 -3.34 -19.86
CA GLY A 102 -59.54 -3.85 -21.22
C GLY A 102 -58.86 -5.22 -21.36
N LYS A 103 -59.52 -6.36 -21.11
CA LYS A 103 -60.32 -7.12 -22.11
C LYS A 103 -59.49 -7.25 -23.41
N ASP A 104 -58.84 -8.38 -23.69
CA ASP A 104 -59.40 -9.70 -24.00
C ASP A 104 -58.37 -10.80 -23.62
N VAL A 105 -58.73 -11.84 -22.85
CA VAL A 105 -59.26 -13.14 -23.31
C VAL A 105 -58.51 -13.74 -24.51
N SER A 106 -57.65 -14.72 -24.22
CA SER A 106 -57.67 -16.11 -24.76
C SER A 106 -56.44 -16.86 -24.22
N THR A 107 -56.54 -17.58 -23.11
CA THR A 107 -56.59 -19.06 -23.08
C THR A 107 -55.93 -19.74 -24.29
N VAL A 108 -54.74 -20.30 -24.08
CA VAL A 108 -54.33 -21.54 -24.75
C VAL A 108 -53.78 -22.47 -23.68
N ASP A 109 -54.62 -23.45 -23.35
CA ASP A 109 -54.33 -24.62 -22.55
C ASP A 109 -53.47 -25.60 -23.36
N ALA A 110 -52.71 -26.41 -22.65
CA ALA A 110 -51.86 -27.45 -23.18
C ALA A 110 -52.69 -28.57 -23.85
N THR A 111 -52.15 -29.20 -24.91
CA THR A 111 -51.84 -30.65 -24.97
C THR A 111 -51.58 -31.14 -26.40
N THR A 112 -50.53 -31.97 -26.51
CA THR A 112 -50.32 -33.09 -27.47
C THR A 112 -50.40 -32.85 -28.98
N ALA A 113 -49.27 -33.00 -29.68
CA ALA A 113 -48.93 -34.19 -30.48
C ALA A 113 -47.78 -33.91 -31.48
N ASP A 114 -46.76 -34.76 -31.42
CA ASP A 114 -46.07 -35.42 -32.55
C ASP A 114 -46.29 -34.85 -33.96
N PHE A 115 -45.26 -34.20 -34.54
CA PHE A 115 -44.97 -34.25 -35.98
C PHE A 115 -43.49 -33.96 -36.25
N ASP A 116 -42.88 -34.91 -36.93
CA ASP A 116 -41.51 -34.94 -37.44
C ASP A 116 -41.31 -33.94 -38.61
N SER A 117 -40.06 -33.51 -38.79
CA SER A 117 -39.46 -33.00 -40.03
C SER A 117 -39.97 -31.68 -40.64
N GLY A 118 -39.20 -30.61 -40.48
CA GLY A 118 -39.33 -29.41 -41.32
C GLY A 118 -38.39 -28.29 -40.93
N ALA A 119 -37.28 -28.17 -41.66
CA ALA A 119 -36.40 -27.01 -41.64
C ALA A 119 -37.19 -25.69 -41.78
N ASN A 120 -36.90 -24.71 -40.92
CA ASN A 120 -36.74 -23.31 -41.33
C ASN A 120 -36.21 -22.46 -40.15
N ASP A 121 -35.28 -21.61 -40.53
CA ASP A 121 -34.49 -20.69 -39.73
C ASP A 121 -35.32 -19.84 -38.76
N ALA A 122 -35.06 -20.01 -37.47
CA ALA A 122 -35.43 -19.03 -36.46
C ALA A 122 -34.14 -18.47 -35.86
N SER A 123 -33.88 -17.23 -36.27
CA SER A 123 -32.84 -16.31 -35.86
C SER A 123 -32.40 -16.54 -34.41
N GLY A 124 -31.20 -17.10 -34.26
CA GLY A 124 -30.45 -17.01 -33.02
C GLY A 124 -30.37 -15.54 -32.65
N VAL A 125 -31.04 -15.16 -31.57
CA VAL A 125 -30.70 -13.94 -30.85
C VAL A 125 -29.31 -14.22 -30.30
N ASP A 126 -28.31 -13.87 -31.11
CA ASP A 126 -26.94 -13.69 -30.69
C ASP A 126 -27.00 -12.62 -29.62
N THR A 127 -27.17 -13.08 -28.39
CA THR A 127 -26.91 -12.27 -27.22
C THR A 127 -25.41 -12.08 -27.29
N ALA A 128 -25.00 -11.03 -28.01
CA ALA A 128 -23.67 -10.48 -27.98
C ALA A 128 -23.43 -9.98 -26.55
N THR A 129 -23.26 -10.92 -25.62
CA THR A 129 -22.25 -10.76 -24.58
C THR A 129 -20.96 -10.62 -25.36
N THR A 130 -20.72 -9.39 -25.80
CA THR A 130 -19.47 -8.92 -26.32
C THR A 130 -18.49 -9.22 -25.22
N ASP A 131 -17.87 -10.40 -25.28
CA ASP A 131 -16.60 -10.71 -24.66
C ASP A 131 -15.59 -9.76 -25.29
N ALA A 132 -15.73 -8.48 -24.95
CA ALA A 132 -14.66 -7.51 -24.95
C ALA A 132 -13.71 -7.87 -23.80
N ALA A 133 -13.34 -9.15 -23.70
CA ALA A 133 -11.99 -9.55 -23.39
C ALA A 133 -11.14 -8.86 -24.45
N LYS A 134 -10.86 -7.60 -24.17
CA LYS A 134 -10.07 -6.70 -24.97
C LYS A 134 -8.73 -7.38 -25.02
N ASP A 135 -8.50 -8.16 -26.08
CA ASP A 135 -7.23 -8.78 -26.45
C ASP A 135 -6.23 -7.64 -26.57
N SER A 136 -5.74 -7.23 -25.40
CA SER A 136 -4.73 -6.23 -25.27
C SER A 136 -3.51 -6.93 -25.80
N ALA A 137 -3.21 -6.67 -27.08
CA ALA A 137 -2.07 -7.25 -27.75
C ALA A 137 -0.88 -7.19 -26.79
N PRO A 138 -0.16 -8.31 -26.62
CA PRO A 138 0.85 -8.41 -25.59
C PRO A 138 1.90 -7.31 -25.83
N SER A 139 2.18 -6.58 -24.76
CA SER A 139 3.14 -5.49 -24.75
C SER A 139 4.51 -6.04 -25.16
N GLY A 140 5.11 -5.43 -26.17
CA GLY A 140 6.51 -5.71 -26.52
C GLY A 140 7.48 -5.36 -25.38
N ILE A 141 8.76 -5.68 -25.57
CA ILE A 141 9.82 -5.29 -24.62
C ILE A 141 9.74 -3.78 -24.33
N GLY A 142 9.76 -3.42 -23.05
CA GLY A 142 9.63 -2.05 -22.56
C GLY A 142 8.19 -1.54 -22.47
N GLY A 143 7.20 -2.33 -22.89
CA GLY A 143 5.79 -1.98 -22.79
C GLY A 143 5.22 -2.13 -21.36
N PRO A 144 4.09 -1.46 -21.06
CA PRO A 144 3.44 -1.55 -19.76
C PRO A 144 2.81 -2.92 -19.54
N CYS A 145 2.78 -3.37 -18.28
CA CYS A 145 2.13 -4.62 -17.90
C CYS A 145 1.43 -4.52 -16.54
N SER A 146 0.32 -5.24 -16.40
CA SER A 146 -0.41 -5.52 -15.16
C SER A 146 -0.17 -6.97 -14.70
N ALA A 147 0.22 -7.86 -15.60
CA ALA A 147 0.49 -9.26 -15.30
C ALA A 147 1.56 -9.83 -16.24
N GLU A 148 2.20 -10.91 -15.83
CA GLU A 148 3.28 -11.57 -16.57
C GLU A 148 2.86 -12.06 -17.96
N GLN A 149 1.60 -12.48 -18.12
CA GLN A 149 1.07 -12.98 -19.39
C GLN A 149 1.11 -11.94 -20.51
N GLN A 150 1.19 -10.65 -20.18
CA GLN A 150 1.23 -9.57 -21.16
C GLN A 150 2.61 -9.35 -21.78
N CYS A 151 3.66 -9.98 -21.25
CA CYS A 151 5.05 -9.62 -21.55
C CYS A 151 5.78 -10.56 -22.53
N LEU A 152 5.10 -11.34 -23.38
CA LEU A 152 5.73 -12.19 -24.42
C LEU A 152 6.97 -12.98 -23.95
N ASN A 153 6.86 -13.71 -22.83
CA ASN A 153 7.94 -14.47 -22.16
C ASN A 153 8.94 -13.66 -21.31
N PHE A 154 8.68 -12.38 -21.06
CA PHE A 154 9.43 -11.59 -20.08
C PHE A 154 8.66 -11.43 -18.77
N PRO A 155 9.34 -11.26 -17.62
CA PRO A 155 8.65 -10.96 -16.37
C PRO A 155 8.04 -9.56 -16.39
N CYS A 156 6.86 -9.41 -15.79
CA CYS A 156 6.27 -8.11 -15.53
C CYS A 156 6.87 -7.52 -14.25
N ILE A 157 7.69 -6.48 -14.39
CA ILE A 157 8.39 -5.87 -13.25
C ILE A 157 7.56 -4.73 -12.69
N ALA A 158 7.17 -4.81 -11.41
CA ALA A 158 6.41 -3.76 -10.77
C ALA A 158 7.24 -2.47 -10.59
N PRO A 159 6.62 -1.28 -10.54
CA PRO A 159 7.35 -0.03 -10.33
C PRO A 159 8.18 -0.05 -9.05
N GLY A 160 9.48 0.20 -9.16
CA GLY A 160 10.43 0.18 -8.04
C GLY A 160 10.85 -1.21 -7.57
N GLN A 161 10.44 -2.26 -8.29
CA GLN A 161 10.98 -3.61 -8.14
C GLN A 161 12.31 -3.72 -8.88
N PHE A 162 13.16 -4.59 -8.37
CA PHE A 162 14.47 -4.88 -8.95
C PHE A 162 14.37 -6.09 -9.87
N VAL A 163 14.86 -5.98 -11.11
CA VAL A 163 14.82 -7.06 -12.12
C VAL A 163 15.80 -8.20 -11.81
N GLY A 164 16.67 -8.01 -10.81
CA GLY A 164 17.79 -8.91 -10.54
C GLY A 164 19.09 -8.36 -11.13
N CYS A 165 20.17 -9.12 -10.95
CA CYS A 165 21.43 -8.91 -11.66
C CYS A 165 21.69 -10.11 -12.57
N GLY A 166 22.20 -9.85 -13.78
CA GLY A 166 22.56 -10.92 -14.72
C GLY A 166 23.88 -11.61 -14.32
N MET A 167 24.74 -10.89 -13.61
CA MET A 167 25.94 -11.43 -12.97
C MET A 167 26.00 -11.03 -11.50
N CYS A 168 26.41 -11.97 -10.65
CA CYS A 168 26.67 -11.66 -9.25
C CYS A 168 27.98 -10.87 -9.09
N GLN A 169 28.02 -9.99 -8.09
CA GLN A 169 29.16 -9.17 -7.75
C GLN A 169 29.79 -9.69 -6.46
N LYS A 170 31.13 -9.72 -6.42
CA LYS A 170 31.88 -10.00 -5.20
C LYS A 170 31.94 -8.71 -4.37
N VAL A 171 31.42 -8.76 -3.15
CA VAL A 171 31.47 -7.63 -2.21
C VAL A 171 32.89 -7.55 -1.62
N GLN A 172 33.53 -6.38 -1.69
CA GLN A 172 34.87 -6.20 -1.11
C GLN A 172 34.81 -5.87 0.38
N ASP A 173 33.92 -4.95 0.76
CA ASP A 173 33.74 -4.51 2.14
C ASP A 173 32.50 -5.17 2.74
N VAL A 174 32.63 -6.45 3.07
CA VAL A 174 31.56 -7.23 3.69
C VAL A 174 31.34 -6.73 5.11
N CYS A 175 30.09 -6.48 5.46
CA CYS A 175 29.70 -6.13 6.83
C CYS A 175 28.70 -7.16 7.39
N THR A 176 28.65 -7.28 8.71
CA THR A 176 27.67 -8.10 9.43
C THR A 176 26.70 -7.27 10.26
N SER A 177 27.05 -6.01 10.57
CA SER A 177 26.24 -5.10 11.37
C SER A 177 26.50 -3.64 10.99
N ASP A 178 25.54 -2.76 11.30
CA ASP A 178 25.69 -1.32 11.03
C ASP A 178 26.87 -0.69 11.80
N ALA A 179 27.25 -1.27 12.94
CA ALA A 179 28.36 -0.78 13.76
C ALA A 179 29.71 -0.84 13.02
N GLU A 180 29.88 -1.82 12.13
CA GLU A 180 31.10 -1.95 11.30
C GLU A 180 31.19 -0.83 10.25
N CYS A 181 30.03 -0.32 9.82
CA CYS A 181 29.92 0.71 8.79
C CYS A 181 30.15 2.13 9.30
N VAL A 182 30.23 2.35 10.61
CA VAL A 182 30.49 3.67 11.21
C VAL A 182 31.83 4.26 10.72
N THR A 183 32.81 3.41 10.41
CA THR A 183 34.11 3.83 9.86
C THR A 183 34.01 4.47 8.46
N ALA A 184 32.98 4.13 7.69
CA ALA A 184 32.68 4.74 6.39
C ALA A 184 31.90 6.06 6.53
N GLY A 185 31.19 6.25 7.66
CA GLY A 185 30.53 7.48 8.05
C GLY A 185 29.24 7.25 8.85
N ASP A 186 28.75 8.30 9.53
CA ASP A 186 27.64 8.24 10.50
C ASP A 186 26.29 7.78 9.92
N LYS A 187 26.16 7.75 8.59
CA LYS A 187 24.94 7.34 7.88
C LYS A 187 25.08 6.05 7.07
N PHE A 188 26.22 5.36 7.17
CA PHE A 188 26.39 4.09 6.48
C PHE A 188 25.75 2.97 7.29
N ILE A 189 24.94 2.15 6.62
CA ILE A 189 24.25 0.99 7.19
C ILE A 189 24.73 -0.27 6.49
N CYS A 190 24.69 -1.39 7.23
CA CYS A 190 24.99 -2.69 6.68
C CYS A 190 23.74 -3.27 6.02
N LYS A 191 23.75 -3.34 4.69
CA LYS A 191 22.59 -3.79 3.90
C LYS A 191 22.96 -4.97 2.99
N PRO A 192 22.10 -5.99 2.89
CA PRO A 192 22.28 -7.05 1.90
C PRO A 192 22.39 -6.48 0.50
N VAL A 193 23.44 -6.88 -0.23
CA VAL A 193 23.60 -6.53 -1.63
C VAL A 193 22.81 -7.55 -2.44
N ILE A 194 21.74 -7.11 -3.10
CA ILE A 194 20.81 -8.00 -3.83
C ILE A 194 21.52 -8.84 -4.90
N CYS A 195 22.68 -8.37 -5.36
CA CYS A 195 23.49 -9.02 -6.38
C CYS A 195 24.78 -9.63 -5.86
N ALA A 196 24.94 -9.80 -4.55
CA ALA A 196 26.12 -10.48 -4.00
C ALA A 196 26.14 -11.96 -4.41
N CYS A 197 27.31 -12.47 -4.80
CA CYS A 197 27.46 -13.89 -5.16
C CYS A 197 27.14 -14.84 -4.00
N SER A 198 27.34 -14.42 -2.75
CA SER A 198 27.11 -15.24 -1.56
C SER A 198 26.07 -14.65 -0.61
N GLY A 199 25.25 -13.70 -1.07
CA GLY A 199 24.26 -13.01 -0.22
C GLY A 199 24.88 -12.08 0.85
N GLU A 200 26.12 -11.64 0.62
CA GLU A 200 26.85 -10.75 1.51
C GLU A 200 26.18 -9.37 1.63
N SER A 201 26.42 -8.71 2.76
CA SER A 201 26.01 -7.32 2.99
C SER A 201 27.20 -6.39 2.81
N ALA A 202 26.94 -5.16 2.38
CA ALA A 202 27.95 -4.12 2.24
C ALA A 202 27.52 -2.85 2.98
N CYS A 203 28.51 -2.04 3.36
CA CYS A 203 28.25 -0.71 3.89
C CYS A 203 27.76 0.20 2.77
N THR A 204 26.50 0.63 2.88
CA THR A 204 25.87 1.52 1.91
C THR A 204 25.36 2.76 2.61
N LEU A 205 25.33 3.89 1.90
CA LEU A 205 24.75 5.10 2.44
C LEU A 205 23.27 4.86 2.69
N GLY A 206 22.85 5.03 3.95
CA GLY A 206 21.46 4.97 4.35
C GLY A 206 20.64 6.14 3.79
N CYS A 207 19.34 6.09 4.03
CA CYS A 207 18.46 7.21 3.70
C CYS A 207 18.83 8.43 4.56
N THR A 208 18.62 9.62 4.00
CA THR A 208 18.83 10.91 4.69
C THR A 208 17.54 11.67 4.91
N LYS A 209 16.53 11.42 4.07
CA LYS A 209 15.19 11.97 4.14
C LYS A 209 14.17 10.93 3.69
N ASN A 210 12.89 11.19 3.96
CA ASN A 210 11.81 10.26 3.63
C ASN A 210 11.69 9.99 2.12
N ASP A 211 12.04 10.96 1.28
CA ASP A 211 12.01 10.77 -0.19
C ASP A 211 13.05 9.76 -0.71
N ASP A 212 14.06 9.43 0.10
CA ASP A 212 15.07 8.43 -0.28
C ASP A 212 14.54 7.00 -0.13
N CYS A 213 13.41 6.84 0.57
CA CYS A 213 12.76 5.56 0.81
C CYS A 213 11.66 5.28 -0.21
N LYS A 214 11.26 4.00 -0.33
CA LYS A 214 10.16 3.65 -1.24
C LYS A 214 8.85 4.20 -0.70
N THR A 215 7.88 4.43 -1.57
CA THR A 215 6.51 4.78 -1.14
C THR A 215 6.00 3.76 -0.13
N GLY A 216 5.46 4.23 0.99
CA GLY A 216 5.04 3.37 2.11
C GLY A 216 6.11 3.17 3.19
N GLU A 217 7.31 3.75 3.01
CA GLU A 217 8.38 3.74 4.00
C GLU A 217 8.75 5.18 4.41
N PHE A 218 9.38 5.32 5.56
CA PHE A 218 10.02 6.55 6.02
C PHE A 218 11.46 6.28 6.43
N CYS A 219 12.28 7.33 6.45
CA CYS A 219 13.66 7.22 6.85
C CYS A 219 13.77 7.27 8.39
N ALA A 220 14.12 6.15 9.01
CA ALA A 220 14.38 6.11 10.44
C ALA A 220 15.64 6.93 10.79
N PRO A 221 15.78 7.41 12.04
CA PRO A 221 17.00 8.08 12.51
C PRO A 221 18.28 7.23 12.34
N THR A 222 18.13 5.90 12.26
CA THR A 222 19.22 4.96 11.98
C THR A 222 19.66 4.93 10.51
N GLY A 223 19.08 5.76 9.63
CA GLY A 223 19.35 5.75 8.18
C GLY A 223 18.72 4.57 7.44
N LYS A 224 17.83 3.80 8.08
CA LYS A 224 17.11 2.67 7.45
C LYS A 224 15.73 3.09 7.00
N CYS A 225 15.34 2.67 5.80
CA CYS A 225 13.96 2.77 5.36
C CYS A 225 13.12 1.72 6.08
N VAL A 226 12.12 2.18 6.82
CA VAL A 226 11.21 1.33 7.59
C VAL A 226 9.79 1.62 7.16
N ALA A 227 8.94 0.60 7.16
CA ALA A 227 7.54 0.76 6.78
C ALA A 227 6.83 1.76 7.71
N LEU A 228 5.97 2.61 7.13
CA LEU A 228 5.09 3.51 7.87
C LEU A 228 4.18 2.71 8.80
N VAL A 229 4.13 3.12 10.06
CA VAL A 229 3.23 2.52 11.05
C VAL A 229 1.85 3.13 10.86
N CYS A 230 0.85 2.29 10.57
CA CYS A 230 -0.53 2.71 10.47
C CYS A 230 -1.21 2.74 11.84
N LYS A 231 -2.24 3.57 11.99
CA LYS A 231 -2.97 3.75 13.25
C LYS A 231 -4.20 2.87 13.32
N LYS A 232 -4.78 2.52 12.17
CA LYS A 232 -6.05 1.83 12.04
C LYS A 232 -5.97 0.80 10.93
N ILE A 233 -6.46 -0.40 11.22
CA ILE A 233 -6.53 -1.50 10.25
C ILE A 233 -7.57 -1.14 9.18
N GLY A 234 -7.26 -1.49 7.92
CA GLY A 234 -8.15 -1.33 6.78
C GLY A 234 -7.71 -0.29 5.75
N ASP A 235 -8.56 -0.11 4.75
CA ASP A 235 -8.28 0.64 3.51
C ASP A 235 -8.49 2.16 3.62
N ASP A 236 -9.05 2.63 4.73
CA ASP A 236 -9.38 4.05 4.97
C ASP A 236 -8.44 4.70 6.00
N ASP A 237 -7.27 4.10 6.27
CA ASP A 237 -6.28 4.73 7.11
C ASP A 237 -5.57 5.86 6.35
N ALA A 238 -5.92 7.10 6.69
CA ALA A 238 -5.26 8.31 6.18
C ALA A 238 -3.75 8.36 6.48
N SER A 239 -3.23 7.48 7.36
CA SER A 239 -1.80 7.33 7.65
C SER A 239 -1.06 6.58 6.53
N CYS A 240 -1.75 5.73 5.76
CA CYS A 240 -1.13 5.02 4.65
C CYS A 240 -1.24 5.81 3.34
N PRO A 241 -0.17 5.86 2.53
CA PRO A 241 -0.23 6.46 1.21
C PRO A 241 -1.25 5.74 0.30
N ALA A 242 -1.66 6.41 -0.78
CA ALA A 242 -2.50 5.81 -1.82
C ALA A 242 -1.95 4.46 -2.29
N ASN A 243 -2.84 3.47 -2.48
CA ASN A 243 -2.53 2.07 -2.85
C ASN A 243 -1.86 1.23 -1.74
N PHE A 244 -1.83 1.71 -0.51
CA PHE A 244 -1.40 0.95 0.67
C PHE A 244 -2.59 0.72 1.61
N THR A 245 -2.55 -0.38 2.34
CA THR A 245 -3.54 -0.75 3.36
C THR A 245 -2.83 -1.22 4.62
N CYS A 246 -3.47 -1.01 5.76
CA CYS A 246 -2.98 -1.51 7.04
C CYS A 246 -3.53 -2.92 7.27
N ALA A 247 -2.74 -3.95 6.97
CA ALA A 247 -3.23 -5.33 6.93
C ALA A 247 -3.17 -6.05 8.30
N ASP A 248 -2.14 -5.76 9.12
CA ASP A 248 -1.82 -6.60 10.27
C ASP A 248 -2.14 -5.93 11.63
N PRO A 249 -3.06 -6.48 12.45
CA PRO A 249 -3.34 -5.96 13.80
C PRO A 249 -2.13 -6.04 14.74
N GLY A 250 -1.28 -7.06 14.59
CA GLY A 250 -0.12 -7.28 15.46
C GLY A 250 1.11 -6.47 15.09
N ASN A 251 1.16 -5.93 13.86
CA ASN A 251 2.27 -5.14 13.37
C ASN A 251 1.74 -4.14 12.35
N PRO A 252 1.08 -3.05 12.80
CA PRO A 252 0.35 -2.17 11.91
C PRO A 252 1.35 -1.40 11.04
N LYS A 253 1.68 -1.97 9.89
CA LYS A 253 2.53 -1.40 8.87
C LYS A 253 1.73 -1.24 7.59
N CYS A 254 1.94 -0.12 6.90
CA CYS A 254 1.37 0.10 5.58
C CYS A 254 1.99 -0.90 4.59
N GLY A 255 1.21 -1.88 4.16
CA GLY A 255 1.56 -2.81 3.08
C GLY A 255 0.88 -2.38 1.79
N ARG A 256 1.38 -2.83 0.63
CA ARG A 256 0.65 -2.60 -0.63
C ARG A 256 -0.69 -3.31 -0.58
N LYS A 257 -1.74 -2.64 -1.04
CA LYS A 257 -3.08 -3.22 -1.11
C LYS A 257 -3.09 -4.39 -2.09
N PRO A 258 -3.56 -5.59 -1.70
CA PRO A 258 -3.74 -6.69 -2.64
C PRO A 258 -4.89 -6.37 -3.61
N CYS A 259 -4.79 -6.86 -4.84
CA CYS A 259 -5.82 -6.69 -5.87
C CYS A 259 -5.88 -7.92 -6.77
N VAL A 260 -7.05 -8.13 -7.37
CA VAL A 260 -7.26 -9.11 -8.44
C VAL A 260 -7.40 -8.38 -9.78
N ALA A 261 -8.00 -7.20 -9.77
CA ALA A 261 -8.21 -6.36 -10.93
C ALA A 261 -7.82 -4.90 -10.65
N THR A 262 -7.54 -4.14 -11.72
CA THR A 262 -7.24 -2.70 -11.63
C THR A 262 -8.36 -1.90 -10.96
N THR A 263 -9.61 -2.36 -11.06
CA THR A 263 -10.76 -1.75 -10.38
C THR A 263 -10.66 -1.80 -8.86
N ASP A 264 -9.93 -2.75 -8.29
CA ASP A 264 -9.72 -2.84 -6.83
C ASP A 264 -8.81 -1.72 -6.31
N CYS A 265 -8.03 -1.12 -7.22
CA CYS A 265 -7.16 0.02 -6.99
C CYS A 265 -7.82 1.37 -7.35
N ALA A 266 -9.07 1.37 -7.85
CA ALA A 266 -9.72 2.52 -8.49
C ALA A 266 -9.94 3.73 -7.57
N LYS A 267 -10.06 3.53 -6.25
CA LYS A 267 -10.17 4.64 -5.29
C LYS A 267 -8.92 5.54 -5.30
N TRP A 268 -7.80 5.07 -5.87
CA TRP A 268 -6.46 5.63 -5.64
C TRP A 268 -5.57 5.79 -6.88
N LEU A 269 -6.16 5.89 -8.09
CA LEU A 269 -5.42 6.03 -9.37
C LEU A 269 -4.32 4.96 -9.53
N GLY A 270 -4.66 3.70 -9.25
CA GLY A 270 -3.72 2.58 -9.30
C GLY A 270 -3.97 1.60 -10.44
N THR A 271 -2.95 0.83 -10.78
CA THR A 271 -3.02 -0.38 -11.62
C THR A 271 -2.68 -1.59 -10.76
N CYS A 272 -3.39 -2.70 -10.97
CA CYS A 272 -3.05 -3.96 -10.33
C CYS A 272 -1.85 -4.58 -11.07
N VAL A 273 -0.71 -4.74 -10.40
CA VAL A 273 0.50 -5.34 -10.96
C VAL A 273 0.92 -6.50 -10.06
N ASN A 274 0.95 -7.71 -10.61
CA ASN A 274 1.30 -8.94 -9.86
C ASN A 274 0.54 -9.07 -8.52
N GLY A 275 -0.78 -8.81 -8.55
CA GLY A 275 -1.66 -8.95 -7.39
C GLY A 275 -1.60 -7.81 -6.36
N HIS A 276 -0.90 -6.72 -6.64
CA HIS A 276 -0.79 -5.57 -5.74
C HIS A 276 -1.08 -4.24 -6.45
N CYS A 277 -1.62 -3.25 -5.74
CA CYS A 277 -1.89 -1.93 -6.30
C CYS A 277 -0.62 -1.07 -6.39
N HIS A 278 -0.39 -0.49 -7.57
CA HIS A 278 0.71 0.43 -7.87
C HIS A 278 0.20 1.70 -8.55
N SER A 279 0.89 2.83 -8.35
CA SER A 279 0.53 4.12 -8.97
C SER A 279 0.85 4.19 -10.47
N LYS A 280 1.62 3.24 -10.99
CA LYS A 280 1.99 3.11 -12.40
C LYS A 280 1.88 1.64 -12.82
N PRO A 281 1.65 1.33 -14.10
CA PRO A 281 1.77 -0.04 -14.59
C PRO A 281 3.20 -0.53 -14.44
N GLY A 282 3.37 -1.85 -14.36
CA GLY A 282 4.68 -2.50 -14.45
C GLY A 282 5.28 -2.35 -15.85
N GLN A 283 6.49 -2.86 -16.04
CA GLN A 283 7.18 -2.87 -17.31
C GLN A 283 7.66 -4.27 -17.66
N CYS A 284 7.48 -4.66 -18.93
CA CYS A 284 8.05 -5.88 -19.49
C CYS A 284 9.54 -5.66 -19.76
N LEU A 285 10.42 -6.17 -18.90
CA LEU A 285 11.86 -6.01 -19.05
C LEU A 285 12.52 -7.38 -19.25
N PRO A 286 13.47 -7.50 -20.20
CA PRO A 286 14.26 -8.70 -20.31
C PRO A 286 15.10 -8.88 -19.04
N PRO A 287 15.42 -10.13 -18.67
CA PRO A 287 16.38 -10.35 -17.60
C PRO A 287 17.71 -9.67 -17.98
N PRO A 288 18.41 -9.07 -17.00
CA PRO A 288 19.71 -8.47 -17.23
C PRO A 288 20.69 -9.52 -17.79
N PRO A 289 21.58 -9.13 -18.72
CA PRO A 289 22.53 -10.03 -19.38
C PRO A 289 23.64 -10.53 -18.46
#